data_AF-A0A7K6B3V8-F1
#
_entry.id   AF-A0A7K6B3V8-F1
#
_cell.length_a   1.000
_cell.length_b   1.000
_cell.length_c   1.000
_cell.angle_alpha   90.00
_cell.angle_beta   90.00
_cell.angle_gamma   90.00
#
_symmetry.space_group_name_H-M   'P 1'
#
loop_
_entity.id
_entity.type
_entity.pdbx_description
1 polymer ?
#
loop_
_entity_poly.entity_id
_entity_poly.type
_entity_poly.pdbx_seq_one_letter_code
_entity_poly.pdbx_strand_id
1 'polypeptide(L)'
;MLAAAGGSGPSGAGGSGPGLDGDFLSRYRLVSAKLRRRFLRKPNVAEAAEQFAALARELRAQEALPYAAWCQLAVARCVRDTGRPTRAAAALQRAAELLAAARLPLEALRCLAERASCLLLGRDYAGALATLTRAQALAGAGLGGGAPGGAFLDVLARCEVSRVLLLLLLQPPPAKLLPEHARTLEQYFWEAPEGGAGQGPRPGVGGGLPPAATYLPAELFLLLQSAVLACQEKDAEALKALQAELWPLLSAEQNHLLHLVLQEMLSPAGQGL
;
A
#
# COMPACT_ATOMS: atom_id res chain seq x y z
N MET A 1 20.01 -35.56 -52.93
CA MET A 1 20.34 -36.81 -52.21
C MET A 1 21.54 -36.56 -51.30
N LEU A 2 21.38 -36.88 -50.01
CA LEU A 2 22.38 -37.29 -49.00
C LEU A 2 23.71 -36.53 -48.76
N ALA A 3 23.83 -35.99 -47.53
CA ALA A 3 24.88 -36.23 -46.49
C ALA A 3 25.10 -34.93 -45.69
N ALA A 4 24.85 -34.78 -44.37
CA ALA A 4 25.16 -35.55 -43.16
C ALA A 4 26.63 -35.42 -42.66
N ALA A 5 26.85 -34.47 -41.75
CA ALA A 5 27.88 -34.43 -40.69
C ALA A 5 27.37 -33.40 -39.66
N GLY A 6 27.27 -33.63 -38.34
CA GLY A 6 28.05 -34.48 -37.46
C GLY A 6 28.66 -33.55 -36.40
N GLY A 7 28.02 -33.43 -35.24
CA GLY A 7 28.45 -32.53 -34.15
C GLY A 7 27.84 -32.94 -32.81
N SER A 8 28.66 -33.60 -32.01
CA SER A 8 28.37 -34.34 -30.78
C SER A 8 28.47 -33.49 -29.50
N GLY A 9 27.46 -33.61 -28.61
CA GLY A 9 27.53 -33.53 -27.13
C GLY A 9 27.84 -32.17 -26.47
N PRO A 10 27.56 -31.98 -25.15
CA PRO A 10 27.33 -33.03 -24.17
C PRO A 10 26.01 -32.95 -23.37
N SER A 11 25.58 -34.14 -22.99
CA SER A 11 24.95 -34.52 -21.74
C SER A 11 25.13 -33.52 -20.58
N GLY A 12 24.04 -32.84 -20.24
CA GLY A 12 23.85 -32.22 -18.93
C GLY A 12 22.77 -32.98 -18.20
N ALA A 13 23.17 -34.03 -17.47
CA ALA A 13 22.32 -34.67 -16.48
C ALA A 13 22.09 -33.67 -15.35
N GLY A 14 20.84 -33.21 -15.20
CA GLY A 14 20.41 -32.33 -14.13
C GLY A 14 19.07 -32.78 -13.60
N GLY A 15 19.12 -33.60 -12.54
CA GLY A 15 18.09 -33.90 -11.55
C GLY A 15 16.63 -33.63 -11.92
N SER A 16 15.90 -34.70 -12.21
CA SER A 16 14.45 -34.72 -12.32
C SER A 16 13.74 -34.35 -11.01
N GLY A 17 12.98 -33.25 -11.09
CA GLY A 17 11.79 -32.91 -10.31
C GLY A 17 11.50 -31.39 -10.45
N PRO A 18 10.26 -30.87 -10.58
CA PRO A 18 8.93 -31.46 -10.87
C PRO A 18 8.31 -30.93 -12.19
N GLY A 19 7.31 -31.62 -12.76
CA GLY A 19 6.67 -31.23 -14.04
C GLY A 19 5.59 -30.12 -13.97
N LEU A 20 5.45 -29.41 -12.85
CA LEU A 20 4.32 -28.50 -12.61
C LEU A 20 4.65 -27.01 -12.81
N ASP A 21 5.89 -26.59 -12.49
CA ASP A 21 6.30 -25.18 -12.58
C ASP A 21 6.38 -24.68 -14.03
N GLY A 22 6.71 -25.58 -14.97
CA GLY A 22 6.77 -25.29 -16.40
C GLY A 22 5.39 -24.95 -17.00
N ASP A 23 4.34 -25.65 -16.59
CA ASP A 23 2.98 -25.46 -17.11
C ASP A 23 2.34 -24.17 -16.57
N PHE A 24 2.52 -23.87 -15.28
CA PHE A 24 2.01 -22.64 -14.68
C PHE A 24 2.67 -21.39 -15.28
N LEU A 25 4.01 -21.35 -15.34
CA LEU A 25 4.73 -20.20 -15.89
C LEU A 25 4.40 -19.97 -17.37
N SER A 26 4.19 -21.05 -18.13
CA SER A 26 3.74 -20.99 -19.52
C SER A 26 2.33 -20.39 -19.64
N ARG A 27 1.38 -20.83 -18.79
CA ARG A 27 0.03 -20.26 -18.73
C ARG A 27 0.06 -18.79 -18.30
N TYR A 28 0.83 -18.44 -17.28
CA TYR A 28 1.00 -17.06 -16.81
C TYR A 28 1.60 -16.15 -17.89
N ARG A 29 2.63 -16.62 -18.60
CA ARG A 29 3.24 -15.90 -19.73
C ARG A 29 2.27 -15.73 -20.89
N LEU A 30 1.45 -16.75 -21.20
CA LEU A 30 0.44 -16.67 -22.25
C LEU A 30 -0.60 -15.60 -21.95
N VAL A 31 -1.14 -15.56 -20.71
CA VAL A 31 -2.10 -14.52 -20.30
C VAL A 31 -1.43 -13.15 -20.29
N SER A 32 -0.20 -13.04 -19.80
CA SER A 32 0.57 -11.78 -19.84
C SER A 32 0.86 -11.30 -21.27
N ALA A 33 1.07 -12.21 -22.21
CA ALA A 33 1.27 -11.89 -23.63
C ALA A 33 -0.01 -11.38 -24.31
N LYS A 34 -1.20 -11.77 -23.81
CA LYS A 34 -2.49 -11.23 -24.27
C LYS A 34 -2.72 -9.79 -23.80
N LEU A 35 -2.10 -9.40 -22.69
CA LEU A 35 -2.14 -8.02 -22.17
C LEU A 35 -1.16 -7.08 -22.89
N ARG A 36 -0.16 -7.60 -23.61
CA ARG A 36 0.76 -6.77 -24.38
C ARG A 36 -0.01 -6.07 -25.49
N ARG A 37 0.10 -4.74 -25.54
CA ARG A 37 -0.49 -3.91 -26.59
C ARG A 37 0.03 -4.38 -27.94
N ARG A 38 -0.85 -4.96 -28.74
CA ARG A 38 -0.62 -5.19 -30.17
C ARG A 38 -1.15 -3.98 -30.91
N PHE A 39 -0.41 -3.49 -31.90
CA PHE A 39 -0.77 -2.32 -32.69
C PHE A 39 -2.27 -2.37 -33.06
N LEU A 40 -3.02 -1.34 -32.65
CA LEU A 40 -4.45 -1.13 -32.93
C LEU A 40 -5.50 -2.06 -32.29
N ARG A 41 -5.15 -3.01 -31.41
CA ARG A 41 -6.15 -3.86 -30.72
C ARG A 41 -6.16 -3.62 -29.21
N LYS A 42 -7.32 -3.20 -28.67
CA LYS A 42 -7.52 -3.15 -27.21
C LYS A 42 -7.42 -4.59 -26.67
N PRO A 43 -6.48 -4.88 -25.75
CA PRO A 43 -6.41 -6.21 -25.16
C PRO A 43 -7.69 -6.52 -24.37
N ASN A 44 -8.14 -7.77 -24.38
CA ASN A 44 -9.29 -8.23 -23.58
C ASN A 44 -8.86 -8.37 -22.10
N VAL A 45 -8.78 -7.24 -21.41
CA VAL A 45 -8.32 -7.16 -20.01
C VAL A 45 -9.25 -7.90 -19.05
N ALA A 46 -10.55 -7.98 -19.36
CA ALA A 46 -11.54 -8.70 -18.55
C ALA A 46 -11.32 -10.23 -18.54
N GLU A 47 -11.18 -10.84 -19.73
CA GLU A 47 -10.92 -12.29 -19.86
C GLU A 47 -9.55 -12.67 -19.27
N ALA A 48 -8.56 -11.80 -19.41
CA ALA A 48 -7.25 -12.00 -18.78
C ALA A 48 -7.36 -12.01 -17.25
N ALA A 49 -8.14 -11.09 -16.66
CA ALA A 49 -8.37 -11.06 -15.22
C ALA A 49 -9.05 -12.35 -14.72
N GLU A 50 -10.03 -12.89 -15.44
CA GLU A 50 -10.69 -14.15 -15.08
C GLU A 50 -9.73 -15.35 -15.16
N GLN A 51 -8.88 -15.40 -16.20
CA GLN A 51 -7.85 -16.43 -16.36
C GLN A 51 -6.83 -16.39 -15.21
N PHE A 52 -6.36 -15.20 -14.81
CA PHE A 52 -5.49 -15.05 -13.63
C PHE A 52 -6.20 -15.41 -12.31
N ALA A 53 -7.50 -15.10 -12.18
CA ALA A 53 -8.27 -15.44 -11.00
C ALA A 53 -8.53 -16.95 -10.87
N ALA A 54 -8.67 -17.67 -11.98
CA ALA A 54 -8.74 -19.13 -12.01
C ALA A 54 -7.39 -19.74 -11.59
N LEU A 55 -6.29 -19.30 -12.22
CA LEU A 55 -4.93 -19.74 -11.88
C LEU A 55 -4.60 -19.49 -10.40
N ALA A 56 -4.99 -18.34 -9.85
CA ALA A 56 -4.77 -18.04 -8.44
C ALA A 56 -5.51 -18.99 -7.49
N ARG A 57 -6.68 -19.53 -7.89
CA ARG A 57 -7.43 -20.51 -7.08
C ARG A 57 -6.78 -21.88 -7.14
N GLU A 58 -6.32 -22.30 -8.31
CA GLU A 58 -5.57 -23.56 -8.50
C GLU A 58 -4.28 -23.54 -7.67
N LEU A 59 -3.51 -22.45 -7.73
CA LEU A 59 -2.28 -22.30 -6.95
C LEU A 59 -2.51 -22.24 -5.44
N ARG A 60 -3.64 -21.68 -4.99
CA ARG A 60 -4.03 -21.75 -3.57
C ARG A 60 -4.29 -23.19 -3.13
N ALA A 61 -4.95 -23.99 -3.97
CA ALA A 61 -5.20 -25.40 -3.68
C ALA A 61 -3.92 -26.23 -3.65
N GLN A 62 -2.87 -25.78 -4.34
CA GLN A 62 -1.55 -26.40 -4.39
C GLN A 62 -0.57 -25.84 -3.34
N GLU A 63 -1.04 -25.03 -2.39
CA GLU A 63 -0.23 -24.39 -1.33
C GLU A 63 0.91 -23.46 -1.82
N ALA A 64 0.89 -23.07 -3.10
CA ALA A 64 1.83 -22.12 -3.71
C ALA A 64 1.43 -20.66 -3.38
N LEU A 65 1.50 -20.29 -2.09
CA LEU A 65 1.07 -19.00 -1.53
C LEU A 65 1.62 -17.75 -2.25
N PRO A 66 2.94 -17.60 -2.49
CA PRO A 66 3.47 -16.39 -3.13
C PRO A 66 3.00 -16.27 -4.58
N TYR A 67 3.02 -17.35 -5.36
CA TYR A 67 2.56 -17.34 -6.76
C TYR A 67 1.07 -17.03 -6.88
N ALA A 68 0.25 -17.55 -5.95
CA ALA A 68 -1.16 -17.19 -5.88
C ALA A 68 -1.36 -15.69 -5.60
N ALA A 69 -0.51 -15.08 -4.76
CA ALA A 69 -0.56 -13.65 -4.48
C ALA A 69 -0.19 -12.81 -5.71
N TRP A 70 0.88 -13.19 -6.43
CA TRP A 70 1.28 -12.54 -7.68
C TRP A 70 0.17 -12.59 -8.74
N CYS A 71 -0.54 -13.72 -8.84
CA CYS A 71 -1.70 -13.82 -9.72
C CYS A 71 -2.84 -12.87 -9.30
N GLN A 72 -3.13 -12.75 -7.99
CA GLN A 72 -4.15 -11.81 -7.50
C GLN A 72 -3.73 -10.34 -7.73
N LEU A 73 -2.45 -10.03 -7.67
CA LEU A 73 -1.93 -8.70 -8.05
C LEU A 73 -2.12 -8.42 -9.54
N ALA A 74 -1.88 -9.40 -10.40
CA ALA A 74 -2.15 -9.29 -11.83
C ALA A 74 -3.64 -9.05 -12.11
N VAL A 75 -4.55 -9.76 -11.41
CA VAL A 75 -6.00 -9.52 -11.46
C VAL A 75 -6.32 -8.07 -11.06
N ALA A 76 -5.77 -7.60 -9.94
CA ALA A 76 -6.01 -6.24 -9.47
C ALA A 76 -5.56 -5.19 -10.51
N ARG A 77 -4.39 -5.37 -11.13
CA ARG A 77 -3.89 -4.49 -12.20
C ARG A 77 -4.82 -4.48 -13.41
N CYS A 78 -5.25 -5.65 -13.86
CA CYS A 78 -6.21 -5.76 -14.95
C CYS A 78 -7.52 -5.03 -14.64
N VAL A 79 -8.08 -5.23 -13.45
CA VAL A 79 -9.34 -4.58 -13.04
C VAL A 79 -9.18 -3.06 -12.93
N ARG A 80 -8.02 -2.57 -12.47
CA ARG A 80 -7.70 -1.14 -12.47
C ARG A 80 -7.66 -0.56 -13.89
N ASP A 81 -7.01 -1.26 -14.81
CA ASP A 81 -6.93 -0.84 -16.23
C ASP A 81 -8.30 -0.81 -16.92
N THR A 82 -9.27 -1.61 -16.45
CA THR A 82 -10.67 -1.53 -16.92
C THR A 82 -11.46 -0.34 -16.37
N GLY A 83 -10.84 0.51 -15.54
CA GLY A 83 -11.46 1.72 -14.98
C GLY A 83 -12.35 1.47 -13.76
N ARG A 84 -12.23 0.32 -13.09
CA ARG A 84 -13.02 -0.02 -11.88
C ARG A 84 -12.11 -0.20 -10.65
N PRO A 85 -11.50 0.88 -10.11
CA PRO A 85 -10.50 0.78 -9.04
C PRO A 85 -11.05 0.18 -7.74
N THR A 86 -12.32 0.44 -7.40
CA THR A 86 -12.96 -0.09 -6.18
C THR A 86 -13.06 -1.61 -6.18
N ARG A 87 -13.31 -2.23 -7.34
CA ARG A 87 -13.34 -3.70 -7.46
C ARG A 87 -11.96 -4.33 -7.32
N ALA A 88 -10.90 -3.59 -7.68
CA ALA A 88 -9.53 -4.06 -7.49
C ALA A 88 -9.13 -4.11 -6.01
N ALA A 89 -9.73 -3.28 -5.15
CA ALA A 89 -9.42 -3.25 -3.72
C ALA A 89 -9.64 -4.61 -3.02
N ALA A 90 -10.68 -5.36 -3.41
CA ALA A 90 -10.94 -6.70 -2.86
C ALA A 90 -9.88 -7.73 -3.31
N ALA A 91 -9.40 -7.65 -4.57
CA ALA A 91 -8.34 -8.50 -5.07
C ALA A 91 -6.99 -8.18 -4.39
N LEU A 92 -6.69 -6.89 -4.17
CA LEU A 92 -5.51 -6.44 -3.45
C LEU A 92 -5.52 -6.88 -1.99
N GLN A 93 -6.68 -6.86 -1.31
CA GLN A 93 -6.80 -7.35 0.05
C GLN A 93 -6.43 -8.82 0.16
N ARG A 94 -6.98 -9.63 -0.75
CA ARG A 94 -6.69 -11.07 -0.82
C ARG A 94 -5.22 -11.33 -1.15
N ALA A 95 -4.58 -10.49 -1.97
CA ALA A 95 -3.15 -10.59 -2.25
C ALA A 95 -2.31 -10.27 -1.01
N ALA A 96 -2.65 -9.20 -0.27
CA ALA A 96 -1.95 -8.82 0.95
C ALA A 96 -2.02 -9.90 2.03
N GLU A 97 -3.17 -10.58 2.18
CA GLU A 97 -3.34 -11.70 3.12
C GLU A 97 -2.46 -12.89 2.77
N LEU A 98 -2.38 -13.25 1.49
CA LEU A 98 -1.51 -14.33 1.02
C LEU A 98 -0.02 -13.98 1.19
N LEU A 99 0.37 -12.72 0.94
CA LEU A 99 1.76 -12.27 1.10
C LEU A 99 2.16 -12.19 2.58
N ALA A 100 1.24 -11.79 3.45
CA ALA A 100 1.45 -11.85 4.88
C ALA A 100 1.65 -13.31 5.36
N ALA A 101 0.83 -14.24 4.86
CA ALA A 101 1.00 -15.67 5.11
C ALA A 101 2.33 -16.22 4.55
N ALA A 102 2.77 -15.71 3.40
CA ALA A 102 4.04 -16.08 2.76
C ALA A 102 5.28 -15.40 3.38
N ARG A 103 5.14 -14.63 4.48
CA ARG A 103 6.22 -13.90 5.17
C ARG A 103 6.95 -12.87 4.28
N LEU A 104 6.21 -12.20 3.39
CA LEU A 104 6.72 -11.11 2.54
C LEU A 104 6.07 -9.77 2.94
N PRO A 105 6.45 -9.18 4.10
CA PRO A 105 5.76 -8.02 4.67
C PRO A 105 5.89 -6.76 3.80
N LEU A 106 7.01 -6.56 3.11
CA LEU A 106 7.22 -5.40 2.24
C LEU A 106 6.27 -5.41 1.04
N GLU A 107 6.05 -6.57 0.43
CA GLU A 107 5.13 -6.70 -0.69
C GLU A 107 3.67 -6.59 -0.23
N ALA A 108 3.33 -7.19 0.92
CA ALA A 108 2.01 -7.04 1.52
C ALA A 108 1.69 -5.55 1.80
N LEU A 109 2.66 -4.80 2.34
CA LEU A 109 2.52 -3.39 2.65
C LEU A 109 2.35 -2.53 1.38
N ARG A 110 3.09 -2.82 0.31
CA ARG A 110 2.87 -2.21 -1.02
C ARG A 110 1.46 -2.50 -1.56
N CYS A 111 0.96 -3.73 -1.40
CA CYS A 111 -0.40 -4.09 -1.82
C CYS A 111 -1.46 -3.31 -1.05
N LEU A 112 -1.26 -3.12 0.25
CA LEU A 112 -2.16 -2.32 1.09
C LEU A 112 -2.11 -0.83 0.73
N ALA A 113 -0.93 -0.28 0.42
CA ALA A 113 -0.81 1.09 -0.06
C ALA A 113 -1.54 1.27 -1.41
N GLU A 114 -1.36 0.35 -2.36
CA GLU A 114 -2.11 0.37 -3.63
C GLU A 114 -3.63 0.22 -3.41
N ARG A 115 -4.05 -0.60 -2.43
CA ARG A 115 -5.47 -0.75 -2.05
C ARG A 115 -6.02 0.55 -1.49
N ALA A 116 -5.27 1.22 -0.61
CA ALA A 116 -5.67 2.52 -0.07
C ALA A 116 -5.87 3.55 -1.19
N SER A 117 -4.92 3.68 -2.12
CA SER A 117 -5.07 4.55 -3.30
C SER A 117 -6.33 4.21 -4.12
N CYS A 118 -6.64 2.92 -4.31
CA CYS A 118 -7.86 2.51 -5.02
C CYS A 118 -9.15 2.89 -4.28
N LEU A 119 -9.16 2.83 -2.95
CA LEU A 119 -10.30 3.21 -2.11
C LEU A 119 -10.49 4.73 -2.05
N LEU A 120 -9.39 5.49 -2.01
CA LEU A 120 -9.38 6.95 -2.12
C LEU A 120 -10.03 7.43 -3.43
N LEU A 121 -9.67 6.80 -4.55
CA LEU A 121 -10.30 7.07 -5.85
C LEU A 121 -11.80 6.72 -5.85
N GLY A 122 -12.19 5.72 -5.05
CA GLY A 122 -13.59 5.32 -4.85
C GLY A 122 -14.37 6.19 -3.86
N ARG A 123 -13.73 7.21 -3.25
CA ARG A 123 -14.26 8.01 -2.14
C ARG A 123 -14.66 7.20 -0.90
N ASP A 124 -14.13 5.98 -0.76
CA ASP A 124 -14.32 5.17 0.44
C ASP A 124 -13.20 5.49 1.45
N TYR A 125 -13.36 6.60 2.15
CA TYR A 125 -12.37 7.12 3.10
C TYR A 125 -12.26 6.24 4.36
N ALA A 126 -13.38 5.67 4.83
CA ALA A 126 -13.40 4.78 6.00
C ALA A 126 -12.69 3.45 5.70
N GLY A 127 -12.94 2.85 4.53
CA GLY A 127 -12.24 1.67 4.07
C GLY A 127 -10.74 1.94 3.83
N ALA A 128 -10.39 3.13 3.33
CA ALA A 128 -9.01 3.56 3.18
C ALA A 128 -8.28 3.64 4.53
N LEU A 129 -8.89 4.28 5.54
CA LEU A 129 -8.35 4.34 6.91
C LEU A 129 -8.09 2.94 7.47
N ALA A 130 -9.08 2.04 7.43
CA ALA A 130 -8.92 0.67 7.93
C ALA A 130 -7.78 -0.10 7.23
N THR A 131 -7.54 0.19 5.94
CA THR A 131 -6.45 -0.40 5.17
C THR A 131 -5.09 0.11 5.62
N LEU A 132 -4.96 1.42 5.88
CA LEU A 132 -3.74 2.05 6.37
C LEU A 132 -3.39 1.59 7.79
N THR A 133 -4.39 1.48 8.67
CA THR A 133 -4.25 0.90 10.02
C THR A 133 -3.71 -0.52 9.95
N ARG A 134 -4.27 -1.37 9.07
CA ARG A 134 -3.75 -2.73 8.85
C ARG A 134 -2.31 -2.74 8.32
N ALA A 135 -1.94 -1.79 7.46
CA ALA A 135 -0.58 -1.68 6.94
C ALA A 135 0.43 -1.36 8.06
N GLN A 136 0.06 -0.52 9.02
CA GLN A 136 0.87 -0.23 10.20
C GLN A 136 0.98 -1.42 11.14
N ALA A 137 -0.12 -2.11 11.44
CA ALA A 137 -0.08 -3.31 12.26
C ALA A 137 0.85 -4.38 11.67
N LEU A 138 0.79 -4.59 10.34
CA LEU A 138 1.71 -5.49 9.63
C LEU A 138 3.15 -5.00 9.67
N ALA A 139 3.36 -3.68 9.64
CA ALA A 139 4.70 -3.14 9.72
C ALA A 139 5.30 -3.33 11.11
N GLY A 140 4.54 -3.06 12.17
CA GLY A 140 4.97 -3.34 13.55
C GLY A 140 5.28 -4.83 13.77
N ALA A 141 4.49 -5.73 13.19
CA ALA A 141 4.72 -7.17 13.28
C ALA A 141 5.88 -7.67 12.39
N GLY A 142 6.08 -7.05 11.23
CA GLY A 142 7.13 -7.42 10.27
C GLY A 142 8.53 -6.95 10.66
N LEU A 143 8.64 -6.00 11.60
CA LEU A 143 9.88 -5.42 12.10
C LEU A 143 10.55 -6.26 13.22
N GLY A 144 10.42 -7.59 13.19
CA GLY A 144 10.94 -8.52 14.21
C GLY A 144 12.46 -8.42 14.47
N GLY A 145 12.90 -7.34 15.12
CA GLY A 145 14.28 -7.05 15.53
C GLY A 145 15.20 -6.42 14.47
N GLY A 146 14.79 -6.35 13.20
CA GLY A 146 15.62 -5.81 12.12
C GLY A 146 15.34 -4.34 11.82
N ALA A 147 16.40 -3.53 11.64
CA ALA A 147 16.23 -2.15 11.20
C ALA A 147 15.47 -2.11 9.86
N PRO A 148 14.40 -1.30 9.74
CA PRO A 148 13.64 -1.19 8.51
C PRO A 148 14.55 -0.69 7.38
N GLY A 149 14.60 -1.42 6.27
CA GLY A 149 15.23 -0.91 5.06
C GLY A 149 14.52 0.33 4.54
N GLY A 150 15.23 1.25 3.87
CA GLY A 150 14.66 2.52 3.40
C GLY A 150 13.37 2.39 2.60
N ALA A 151 13.29 1.39 1.70
CA ALA A 151 12.09 1.14 0.91
C ALA A 151 10.85 0.75 1.75
N PHE A 152 11.04 0.26 2.97
CA PHE A 152 9.96 -0.01 3.91
C PHE A 152 9.51 1.28 4.61
N LEU A 153 10.47 2.13 5.00
CA LEU A 153 10.21 3.43 5.59
C LEU A 153 9.49 4.38 4.63
N ASP A 154 9.84 4.38 3.35
CA ASP A 154 9.19 5.25 2.36
C ASP A 154 7.69 4.95 2.21
N VAL A 155 7.33 3.67 2.17
CA VAL A 155 5.93 3.27 2.03
C VAL A 155 5.18 3.49 3.36
N LEU A 156 5.87 3.33 4.49
CA LEU A 156 5.32 3.71 5.80
C LEU A 156 5.04 5.20 5.90
N ALA A 157 5.99 6.06 5.50
CA ALA A 157 5.82 7.50 5.48
C ALA A 157 4.61 7.89 4.63
N ARG A 158 4.46 7.31 3.43
CA ARG A 158 3.28 7.56 2.58
C ARG A 158 1.96 7.13 3.25
N CYS A 159 1.94 5.97 3.92
CA CYS A 159 0.77 5.49 4.63
C CYS A 159 0.40 6.40 5.81
N GLU A 160 1.39 6.88 6.54
CA GLU A 160 1.24 7.76 7.70
C GLU A 160 0.67 9.11 7.33
N VAL A 161 1.26 9.78 6.33
CA VAL A 161 0.77 11.06 5.80
C VAL A 161 -0.68 10.93 5.33
N SER A 162 -0.99 9.87 4.57
CA SER A 162 -2.36 9.66 4.06
C SER A 162 -3.35 9.40 5.19
N ARG A 163 -2.91 8.74 6.26
CA ARG A 163 -3.75 8.45 7.43
C ARG A 163 -4.03 9.72 8.25
N VAL A 164 -3.03 10.56 8.48
CA VAL A 164 -3.21 11.84 9.18
C VAL A 164 -4.22 12.70 8.42
N LEU A 165 -4.03 12.88 7.10
CA LEU A 165 -4.96 13.66 6.27
C LEU A 165 -6.39 13.10 6.28
N LEU A 166 -6.54 11.77 6.28
CA LEU A 166 -7.86 11.14 6.39
C LEU A 166 -8.50 11.31 7.77
N LEU A 167 -7.71 11.33 8.85
CA LEU A 167 -8.23 11.59 10.19
C LEU A 167 -8.66 13.06 10.34
N LEU A 168 -7.95 13.99 9.70
CA LEU A 168 -8.33 15.40 9.65
C LEU A 168 -9.62 15.63 8.84
N LEU A 169 -9.82 14.86 7.76
CA LEU A 169 -11.04 14.87 6.95
C LEU A 169 -12.22 14.29 7.73
N LEU A 170 -12.09 13.03 8.16
CA LEU A 170 -13.24 12.30 8.73
C LEU A 170 -13.65 12.77 10.13
N GLN A 171 -12.79 13.51 10.84
CA GLN A 171 -12.96 13.95 12.23
C GLN A 171 -13.78 12.96 13.07
N PRO A 172 -13.35 11.68 13.18
CA PRO A 172 -14.19 10.65 13.74
C PRO A 172 -14.51 10.97 15.21
N PRO A 173 -15.78 10.82 15.65
CA PRO A 173 -16.14 11.06 17.03
C PRO A 173 -15.35 10.12 17.96
N PRO A 174 -14.97 10.55 19.17
CA PRO A 174 -14.04 9.83 20.04
C PRO A 174 -14.50 8.40 20.39
N ALA A 175 -15.81 8.12 20.33
CA ALA A 175 -16.38 6.80 20.56
C ALA A 175 -16.08 5.76 19.45
N LYS A 176 -15.75 6.18 18.22
CA LYS A 176 -15.40 5.30 17.09
C LYS A 176 -13.89 5.25 16.81
N LEU A 177 -13.11 5.93 17.64
CA LEU A 177 -11.70 6.16 17.40
C LEU A 177 -10.91 4.95 17.92
N LEU A 178 -10.39 4.13 16.99
CA LEU A 178 -9.51 3.02 17.34
C LEU A 178 -8.27 3.57 18.10
N PRO A 179 -7.73 2.83 19.09
CA PRO A 179 -6.60 3.29 19.89
C PRO A 179 -5.36 3.62 19.04
N GLU A 180 -5.23 2.99 17.86
CA GLU A 180 -4.15 3.27 16.90
C GLU A 180 -4.28 4.65 16.26
N HIS A 181 -5.50 5.15 16.06
CA HIS A 181 -5.73 6.51 15.55
C HIS A 181 -5.47 7.56 16.63
N ALA A 182 -5.85 7.27 17.89
CA ALA A 182 -5.65 8.16 19.03
C ALA A 182 -4.16 8.43 19.24
N ARG A 183 -3.37 7.36 19.31
CA ARG A 183 -1.91 7.43 19.45
C ARG A 183 -1.24 8.29 18.38
N THR A 184 -1.82 8.34 17.20
CA THR A 184 -1.17 9.00 16.08
C THR A 184 -1.56 10.44 15.99
N LEU A 185 -2.81 10.77 16.33
CA LEU A 185 -3.15 12.15 16.64
C LEU A 185 -2.29 12.67 17.80
N GLU A 186 -2.15 11.93 18.90
CA GLU A 186 -1.29 12.33 20.03
C GLU A 186 0.16 12.68 19.61
N GLN A 187 0.75 11.94 18.68
CA GLN A 187 2.09 12.23 18.13
C GLN A 187 2.18 13.56 17.37
N TYR A 188 1.08 14.02 16.77
CA TYR A 188 1.00 15.31 16.07
C TYR A 188 0.37 16.43 16.92
N PHE A 189 -0.26 16.11 18.06
CA PHE A 189 -0.87 17.05 18.99
C PHE A 189 0.10 17.57 20.05
N TRP A 190 1.06 16.76 20.49
CA TRP A 190 2.03 17.16 21.51
C TRP A 190 3.36 17.51 20.85
N GLU A 191 3.94 18.65 21.23
CA GLU A 191 5.34 18.97 20.92
C GLU A 191 6.19 17.75 21.26
N ALA A 192 7.05 17.33 20.34
CA ALA A 192 8.06 16.33 20.68
C ALA A 192 8.73 16.81 21.99
N PRO A 193 8.84 15.99 23.05
CA PRO A 193 9.59 16.40 24.21
C PRO A 193 10.97 16.81 23.70
N GLU A 194 11.30 18.09 23.89
CA GLU A 194 12.57 18.65 23.47
C GLU A 194 13.69 17.74 23.91
N GLY A 195 14.70 17.62 23.04
CA GLY A 195 15.82 16.72 23.19
C GLY A 195 16.36 16.61 24.62
N GLY A 196 15.88 15.61 25.35
CA GLY A 196 16.55 15.06 26.51
C GLY A 196 17.64 14.13 26.02
N ALA A 197 18.81 14.67 25.70
CA ALA A 197 20.06 13.92 25.67
C ALA A 197 20.21 13.20 27.02
N GLY A 198 19.78 11.94 27.11
CA GLY A 198 19.79 11.24 28.41
C GLY A 198 18.99 9.95 28.53
N GLN A 199 18.43 9.38 27.46
CA GLN A 199 17.99 7.98 27.53
C GLN A 199 18.17 7.32 26.16
N GLY A 200 19.24 6.53 26.05
CA GLY A 200 19.43 5.62 24.92
C GLY A 200 18.21 4.70 24.76
N PRO A 201 18.10 4.02 23.60
CA PRO A 201 16.95 3.19 23.29
C PRO A 201 16.74 2.20 24.43
N ARG A 202 15.62 2.29 25.16
CA ARG A 202 15.24 1.23 26.10
C ARG A 202 14.96 -0.01 25.25
N PRO A 203 15.80 -1.05 25.29
CA PRO A 203 15.49 -2.28 24.60
C PRO A 203 14.47 -3.01 25.47
N GLY A 204 13.28 -3.29 24.93
CA GLY A 204 12.44 -4.35 25.50
C GLY A 204 11.10 -3.98 26.11
N VAL A 205 10.38 -2.96 25.62
CA VAL A 205 8.92 -2.90 25.89
C VAL A 205 8.16 -2.62 24.60
N GLY A 206 7.61 -3.70 24.02
CA GLY A 206 6.58 -3.67 22.98
C GLY A 206 7.11 -3.65 21.55
N GLY A 207 6.72 -4.67 20.76
CA GLY A 207 6.89 -4.69 19.30
C GLY A 207 6.02 -3.62 18.62
N GLY A 208 6.38 -2.36 18.82
CA GLY A 208 5.75 -1.19 18.22
C GLY A 208 6.60 -0.62 17.08
N LEU A 209 5.94 0.03 16.13
CA LEU A 209 6.59 0.85 15.10
C LEU A 209 7.48 1.92 15.75
N PRO A 210 8.61 2.29 15.11
CA PRO A 210 9.36 3.49 15.51
C PRO A 210 8.45 4.74 15.45
N PRO A 211 8.75 5.78 16.25
CA PRO A 211 7.96 7.02 16.22
C PRO A 211 7.99 7.67 14.84
N ALA A 212 6.92 8.40 14.48
CA ALA A 212 6.77 9.06 13.18
C ALA A 212 7.98 9.92 12.77
N ALA A 213 8.59 10.59 13.73
CA ALA A 213 9.80 11.39 13.57
C ALA A 213 11.04 10.60 13.10
N THR A 214 11.05 9.26 13.18
CA THR A 214 12.18 8.41 12.75
C THR A 214 12.16 8.12 11.25
N TYR A 215 11.02 8.20 10.59
CA TYR A 215 10.89 7.84 9.16
C TYR A 215 10.25 8.92 8.29
N LEU A 216 9.73 9.99 8.88
CA LEU A 216 9.28 11.17 8.15
C LEU A 216 10.39 12.22 8.09
N PRO A 217 10.57 12.93 6.94
CA PRO A 217 11.40 14.12 6.90
C PRO A 217 10.94 15.14 7.95
N ALA A 218 11.88 15.76 8.66
CA ALA A 218 11.57 16.69 9.74
C ALA A 218 10.68 17.87 9.29
N GLU A 219 10.94 18.40 8.09
CA GLU A 219 10.13 19.47 7.48
C GLU A 219 8.67 19.03 7.27
N LEU A 220 8.47 17.84 6.69
CA LEU A 220 7.13 17.30 6.47
C LEU A 220 6.41 16.99 7.79
N PHE A 221 7.13 16.51 8.80
CA PHE A 221 6.56 16.25 10.12
C PHE A 221 6.06 17.53 10.78
N LEU A 222 6.87 18.60 10.78
CA LEU A 222 6.49 19.90 11.36
C LEU A 222 5.30 20.54 10.63
N LEU A 223 5.29 20.50 9.29
CA LEU A 223 4.18 21.02 8.49
C LEU A 223 2.88 20.22 8.70
N LEU A 224 2.98 18.92 8.97
CA LEU A 224 1.80 18.12 9.33
C LEU A 224 1.31 18.47 10.74
N GLN A 225 2.19 18.71 11.71
CA GLN A 225 1.79 19.18 13.05
C GLN A 225 1.05 20.51 12.98
N SER A 226 1.59 21.49 12.25
CA SER A 226 0.92 22.78 12.06
C SER A 226 -0.42 22.63 11.34
N ALA A 227 -0.53 21.72 10.36
CA ALA A 227 -1.80 21.44 9.69
C ALA A 227 -2.83 20.81 10.64
N VAL A 228 -2.41 19.89 11.53
CA VAL A 228 -3.27 19.31 12.57
C VAL A 228 -3.77 20.39 13.54
N LEU A 229 -2.89 21.30 13.97
CA LEU A 229 -3.26 22.42 14.85
C LEU A 229 -4.23 23.39 14.17
N ALA A 230 -3.96 23.80 12.93
CA ALA A 230 -4.84 24.67 12.16
C ALA A 230 -6.25 24.07 11.99
N CYS A 231 -6.35 22.75 11.79
CA CYS A 231 -7.64 22.06 11.72
C CYS A 231 -8.40 22.09 13.06
N GLN A 232 -7.71 22.01 14.19
CA GLN A 232 -8.33 22.07 15.53
C GLN A 232 -8.82 23.47 15.88
N GLU A 233 -7.99 24.49 15.59
CA GLU A 233 -8.32 25.89 15.81
C GLU A 233 -9.35 26.42 14.81
N LYS A 234 -9.69 25.60 13.80
CA LYS A 234 -10.57 25.94 12.67
C LYS A 234 -10.05 27.12 11.85
N ASP A 235 -8.74 27.30 11.82
CA ASP A 235 -8.08 28.35 11.05
C ASP A 235 -7.89 27.90 9.58
N ALA A 236 -8.85 28.29 8.75
CA ALA A 236 -8.81 27.99 7.33
C ALA A 236 -7.77 28.83 6.56
N GLU A 237 -7.33 29.98 7.08
CA GLU A 237 -6.31 30.80 6.43
C GLU A 237 -4.91 30.21 6.65
N ALA A 238 -4.62 29.79 7.88
CA ALA A 238 -3.40 29.03 8.18
C ALA A 238 -3.31 27.74 7.36
N LEU A 239 -4.40 26.98 7.24
CA LEU A 239 -4.39 25.75 6.43
C LEU A 239 -4.17 26.03 4.93
N LYS A 240 -4.66 27.15 4.39
CA LYS A 240 -4.38 27.56 3.00
C LYS A 240 -2.91 27.88 2.79
N ALA A 241 -2.28 28.59 3.73
CA ALA A 241 -0.85 28.88 3.66
C ALA A 241 -0.03 27.59 3.71
N LEU A 242 -0.36 26.70 4.65
CA LEU A 242 0.29 25.39 4.79
C LEU A 242 0.08 24.49 3.57
N GLN A 243 -1.05 24.60 2.86
CA GLN A 243 -1.27 23.87 1.62
C GLN A 243 -0.22 24.20 0.55
N ALA A 244 0.20 25.47 0.44
CA ALA A 244 1.22 25.87 -0.53
C ALA A 244 2.60 25.27 -0.21
N GLU A 245 2.94 25.21 1.08
CA GLU A 245 4.21 24.66 1.58
C GLU A 245 4.24 23.12 1.53
N LEU A 246 3.11 22.46 1.80
CA LEU A 246 2.97 21.01 1.73
C LEU A 246 2.89 20.47 0.29
N TRP A 247 2.43 21.28 -0.67
CA TRP A 247 2.21 20.87 -2.05
C TRP A 247 3.39 20.13 -2.71
N PRO A 248 4.64 20.62 -2.66
CA PRO A 248 5.79 19.94 -3.27
C PRO A 248 6.22 18.67 -2.52
N LEU A 249 5.88 18.54 -1.24
CA LEU A 249 6.29 17.43 -0.39
C LEU A 249 5.30 16.25 -0.46
N LEU A 250 4.06 16.53 -0.85
CA LEU A 250 2.99 15.55 -0.91
C LEU A 250 2.80 14.97 -2.32
N SER A 251 2.33 13.73 -2.38
CA SER A 251 1.86 13.13 -3.64
C SER A 251 0.54 13.75 -4.10
N ALA A 252 0.21 13.63 -5.39
CA ALA A 252 -1.05 14.14 -5.94
C ALA A 252 -2.30 13.62 -5.21
N GLU A 253 -2.28 12.36 -4.73
CA GLU A 253 -3.36 11.78 -3.93
C GLU A 253 -3.50 12.47 -2.56
N GLN A 254 -2.37 12.74 -1.89
CA GLN A 254 -2.34 13.42 -0.59
C GLN A 254 -2.71 14.90 -0.73
N ASN A 255 -2.26 15.57 -1.79
CA ASN A 255 -2.67 16.95 -2.11
C ASN A 255 -4.18 17.05 -2.34
N HIS A 256 -4.77 16.05 -3.00
CA HIS A 256 -6.22 16.00 -3.15
C HIS A 256 -6.94 15.84 -1.80
N LEU A 257 -6.45 14.97 -0.92
CA LEU A 257 -7.00 14.82 0.44
C LEU A 257 -6.91 16.12 1.24
N LEU A 258 -5.76 16.79 1.23
CA LEU A 258 -5.57 18.07 1.92
C LEU A 258 -6.53 19.15 1.40
N HIS A 259 -6.76 19.19 0.09
CA HIS A 259 -7.75 20.08 -0.49
C HIS A 259 -9.18 19.78 -0.02
N LEU A 260 -9.54 18.50 0.14
CA LEU A 260 -10.85 18.11 0.68
C LEU A 260 -11.02 18.53 2.15
N VAL A 261 -9.98 18.38 2.98
CA VAL A 261 -9.98 18.87 4.37
C VAL A 261 -10.26 20.37 4.42
N LEU A 262 -9.57 21.13 3.56
CA LEU A 262 -9.75 22.57 3.44
C LEU A 262 -11.16 22.96 2.99
N GLN A 263 -11.75 22.21 2.06
CA GLN A 263 -13.14 22.40 1.64
C GLN A 263 -14.13 22.12 2.77
N GLU A 264 -13.93 21.06 3.56
CA GLU A 264 -14.79 20.76 4.72
C GLU A 264 -14.69 21.84 5.80
N MET A 265 -13.52 22.44 6.01
CA MET A 265 -13.35 23.55 6.94
C MET A 265 -14.03 24.84 6.48
N LEU A 266 -13.99 25.15 5.18
CA LEU A 266 -14.61 26.36 4.62
C LEU A 266 -16.13 26.22 4.46
N SER A 267 -16.61 25.02 4.15
CA SER A 267 -18.02 24.70 4.03
C SER A 267 -18.27 23.38 4.74
N PRO A 268 -18.67 23.39 6.03
CA PRO A 268 -19.07 22.18 6.72
C PRO A 268 -20.38 21.72 6.09
N ALA A 269 -20.28 20.96 5.00
CA ALA A 269 -21.42 20.29 4.43
C ALA A 269 -21.91 19.33 5.52
N GLY A 270 -23.07 19.61 6.12
CA GLY A 270 -23.78 18.72 7.03
C GLY A 270 -24.29 17.46 6.32
N GLN A 271 -23.48 16.84 5.47
CA GLN A 271 -23.74 15.59 4.80
C GLN A 271 -22.67 14.62 5.25
N GLY A 272 -23.08 13.68 6.09
CA GLY A 272 -22.26 12.53 6.44
C GLY A 272 -21.71 11.88 5.17
N LEU A 273 -20.38 11.78 5.14
CA LEU A 273 -19.69 10.68 4.49
C LEU A 273 -20.20 9.34 5.06
#